data_AF-A0AAU0HKR3-F1
#
_entry.id   AF-A0AAU0HKR3-F1
#
_cell.length_a   1.000
_cell.length_b   1.000
_cell.length_c   1.000
_cell.angle_alpha   90.00
_cell.angle_beta   90.00
_cell.angle_gamma   90.00
#
_symmetry.space_group_name_H-M   'P 1'
#
loop_
_entity.id
_entity.type
_entity.pdbx_description
1 polymer ?
#
loop_
_entity_poly.entity_id
_entity_poly.type
_entity_poly.pdbx_seq_one_letter_code
_entity_poly.pdbx_strand_id
1 'polypeptide(L)' 'MFGRKKQLKTGGDDLHLPSPRLTRTGLRLILINIALPIMLVLVVIDYALYMFFKYALDRCYGVWCMF' A
#
# COMPACT_ATOMS: atom_id res chain seq x y z
N MET A 1 2.29 52.25 -1.86
CA MET A 1 2.18 51.74 -0.47
C MET A 1 2.46 50.26 -0.46
N PHE A 2 3.25 49.83 0.53
CA PHE A 2 3.98 48.57 0.63
C PHE A 2 3.11 47.29 0.61
N GLY A 3 3.57 46.27 -0.12
CA GLY A 3 2.96 44.95 -0.22
C GLY A 3 3.03 44.13 1.08
N ARG A 4 1.98 43.35 1.33
CA ARG A 4 1.91 42.41 2.46
C ARG A 4 2.79 41.19 2.19
N LYS A 5 3.89 41.05 2.93
CA LYS A 5 4.65 39.80 3.00
C LYS A 5 3.98 38.84 3.98
N LYS A 6 3.59 37.64 3.51
CA LYS A 6 3.19 36.52 4.38
C LYS A 6 4.44 35.99 5.08
N GLN A 7 4.52 36.19 6.39
CA GLN A 7 5.54 35.61 7.25
C GLN A 7 5.28 34.10 7.39
N LEU A 8 6.17 33.30 6.81
CA LEU A 8 6.22 31.87 7.02
C LEU A 8 6.94 31.65 8.36
N LYS A 9 6.19 31.40 9.44
CA LYS A 9 6.76 31.08 10.75
C LYS A 9 7.22 29.63 10.74
N THR A 10 8.51 29.44 10.50
CA THR A 10 9.26 28.25 10.90
C THR A 10 9.73 28.50 12.33
N GLY A 11 9.20 27.76 13.30
CA GLY A 11 9.60 27.86 14.70
C GLY A 11 8.94 26.76 15.51
N GLY A 12 9.78 26.00 16.24
CA GLY A 12 9.35 25.04 17.25
C GLY A 12 8.59 25.70 18.40
N ASP A 13 8.16 24.84 19.33
CA ASP A 13 7.38 25.09 20.56
C ASP A 13 5.88 24.76 20.41
N ASP A 14 5.52 23.57 20.93
CA ASP A 14 4.20 23.17 21.46
C ASP A 14 2.94 23.49 20.63
N LEU A 15 2.99 23.36 19.30
CA LEU A 15 1.75 23.18 18.53
C LEU A 15 1.23 21.78 18.79
N HIS A 16 0.20 21.68 19.63
CA HIS A 16 -0.62 20.48 19.76
C HIS A 16 -1.37 20.26 18.43
N LEU A 17 -0.68 19.72 17.42
CA LEU A 17 -1.31 19.35 16.16
C LEU A 17 -2.39 18.30 16.48
N PRO A 18 -3.62 18.47 15.97
CA PRO A 18 -4.64 17.45 16.15
C PRO A 18 -4.13 16.13 15.58
N SER A 19 -4.30 15.03 16.34
CA SER A 19 -3.81 13.71 15.93
C SER A 19 -4.27 13.40 14.51
N PRO A 20 -3.38 12.90 13.64
CA PRO A 20 -3.72 12.61 12.25
C PRO A 20 -4.89 11.63 12.23
N ARG A 21 -6.05 12.07 11.74
CA ARG A 21 -7.24 11.22 11.63
C ARG A 21 -7.17 10.43 10.34
N LEU A 22 -7.41 9.12 10.43
CA LEU A 22 -7.52 8.28 9.25
C LEU A 22 -8.76 8.72 8.45
N THR A 23 -8.53 9.35 7.30
CA THR A 23 -9.61 9.71 6.37
C THR A 23 -9.89 8.54 5.45
N ARG A 24 -11.12 8.45 4.92
CA ARG A 24 -11.46 7.43 3.89
C ARG A 24 -10.53 7.53 2.69
N THR A 25 -10.12 8.75 2.33
CA THR A 25 -9.15 9.01 1.27
C THR A 25 -7.78 8.44 1.63
N GLY A 26 -7.30 8.67 2.86
CA GLY A 26 -6.05 8.08 3.34
C GLY A 26 -6.06 6.55 3.32
N LEU A 27 -7.16 5.92 3.76
CA LEU A 27 -7.34 4.48 3.67
C LEU A 27 -7.26 3.99 2.22
N ARG A 28 -7.93 4.68 1.28
CA ARG A 28 -7.90 4.34 -0.15
C ARG A 28 -6.49 4.46 -0.73
N LEU A 29 -5.75 5.49 -0.36
CA LEU A 29 -4.35 5.65 -0.78
C LEU A 29 -3.46 4.53 -0.26
N ILE A 30 -3.61 4.13 1.02
CA ILE A 30 -2.87 2.99 1.59
C ILE A 30 -3.22 1.70 0.84
N LEU A 31 -4.50 1.46 0.56
CA LEU A 31 -4.93 0.26 -0.13
C LEU A 31 -4.34 0.15 -1.54
N ILE A 32 -4.35 1.25 -2.30
CA ILE A 32 -3.87 1.27 -3.68
C ILE A 32 -2.34 1.24 -3.76
N ASN A 33 -1.65 1.97 -2.88
CA ASN A 33 -0.20 2.13 -3.01
C ASN A 33 0.62 1.13 -2.18
N ILE A 34 0.01 0.49 -1.17
CA ILE A 34 0.70 -0.46 -0.29
C ILE A 34 0.09 -1.86 -0.43
N ALA A 35 -1.22 -1.99 -0.17
CA ALA A 35 -1.84 -3.32 -0.18
C ALA A 35 -1.86 -3.93 -1.59
N LEU A 36 -2.20 -3.15 -2.62
CA LEU A 36 -2.28 -3.61 -4.00
C LEU A 36 -0.94 -4.18 -4.53
N PRO A 37 0.22 -3.49 -4.45
CA PRO A 37 1.46 -4.06 -4.95
C PRO A 37 1.90 -5.29 -4.16
N ILE A 38 1.68 -5.33 -2.84
CA ILE A 38 1.97 -6.51 -2.03
C ILE A 38 1.12 -7.70 -2.49
N MET A 39 -0.19 -7.48 -2.68
CA MET A 39 -1.10 -8.52 -3.18
C MET A 39 -0.70 -8.99 -4.58
N LEU A 40 -0.30 -8.08 -5.47
CA LEU A 40 0.15 -8.43 -6.80
C LEU A 40 1.39 -9.31 -6.78
N VAL A 41 2.39 -8.98 -5.95
CA VAL A 41 3.58 -9.82 -5.75
C VAL A 41 3.20 -11.20 -5.22
N LEU A 42 2.30 -11.25 -4.23
CA LEU A 42 1.82 -12.52 -3.67
C LEU A 42 1.16 -13.41 -4.73
N VAL A 43 0.30 -12.82 -5.57
CA VAL A 43 -0.39 -13.55 -6.65
C VAL A 43 0.60 -14.05 -7.70
N VAL A 44 1.61 -13.26 -8.05
CA VAL A 44 2.65 -13.68 -8.99
C VAL A 44 3.45 -14.87 -8.43
N ILE A 45 3.79 -14.83 -7.13
CA ILE A 45 4.48 -15.93 -6.46
C ILE A 45 3.59 -17.19 -6.45
N ASP A 46 2.32 -17.06 -6.09
CA ASP A 46 1.37 -18.18 -6.05
C ASP A 46 1.21 -18.82 -7.44
N TYR A 47 1.10 -18.00 -8.49
CA TYR A 47 1.05 -18.47 -9.87
C TYR A 47 2.35 -19.17 -10.32
N ALA A 48 3.51 -18.64 -9.94
CA ALA A 48 4.80 -19.25 -10.23
C ALA A 48 4.93 -20.62 -9.56
N LEU A 49 4.51 -20.75 -8.30
CA LEU A 49 4.46 -22.03 -7.60
C LEU A 49 3.50 -22.99 -8.29
N TYR A 50 2.29 -22.54 -8.65
CA TYR A 50 1.33 -23.38 -9.37
C TYR A 50 1.93 -23.94 -10.67
N MET A 51 2.57 -23.10 -11.48
CA MET A 51 3.24 -23.56 -12.71
C MET A 51 4.37 -24.54 -12.40
N PHE A 52 5.20 -24.27 -11.39
CA PHE A 52 6.27 -25.18 -11.00
C PHE A 52 5.73 -26.55 -10.61
N PHE A 53 4.73 -26.62 -9.73
CA PHE A 53 4.15 -27.89 -9.30
C PHE A 53 3.42 -28.63 -10.43
N LYS A 54 2.70 -27.90 -11.29
CA LYS A 54 2.00 -28.46 -12.45
C LYS A 54 2.97 -29.09 -13.45
N TYR A 55 4.04 -28.38 -13.82
CA TYR A 55 4.94 -28.82 -14.88
C TYR A 55 6.12 -29.69 -14.40
N ALA A 56 6.56 -29.53 -13.15
CA ALA A 56 7.70 -30.28 -12.63
C ALA A 56 7.30 -31.55 -11.86
N LEU A 57 6.12 -31.56 -11.24
CA LEU A 57 5.72 -32.60 -10.29
C LEU A 57 4.41 -33.29 -10.67
N ASP A 58 3.75 -32.89 -11.77
CA ASP A 58 2.41 -33.36 -12.19
C ASP A 58 1.39 -33.33 -11.03
N ARG A 59 1.60 -32.43 -10.08
CA ARG A 59 0.83 -32.32 -8.84
C ARG A 59 0.23 -30.93 -8.78
N CYS A 60 -1.05 -30.84 -8.49
CA CYS A 60 -1.69 -29.57 -8.24
C CYS A 60 -1.33 -29.08 -6.83
N TYR A 61 -0.95 -27.80 -6.71
CA TYR A 61 -0.59 -27.14 -5.46
C TYR A 61 -1.42 -25.88 -5.24
N GLY A 62 -1.86 -25.67 -4.01
CA GLY A 62 -2.57 -24.46 -3.59
C GLY A 62 -4.06 -24.42 -3.94
N VAL A 63 -4.61 -23.21 -4.02
CA VAL A 63 -6.05 -22.95 -4.23
C VAL A 63 -6.53 -23.42 -5.60
N TRP A 64 -5.63 -23.45 -6.57
CA TRP A 64 -5.88 -23.90 -7.96
C TRP A 64 -6.03 -25.43 -8.08
N CYS A 65 -5.89 -26.18 -6.99
CA CYS A 65 -6.15 -27.61 -6.92
C CYS A 65 -7.60 -27.94 -6.53
N MET A 66 -8.39 -26.94 -6.08
CA MET A 66 -9.78 -27.13 -5.68
C MET A 66 -10.79 -27.01 -6.84
N PHE A 67 -10.34 -26.67 -8.05
CA PHE A 67 -11.12 -26.64 -9.28
C PHE A 67 -10.52 -27.60 -10.32
#